data_AF-A0A257ZL23-F1
#
_entry.id   AF-A0A257ZL23-F1
#
_cell.length_a   1.000
_cell.length_b   1.000
_cell.length_c   1.000
_cell.angle_alpha   90.00
_cell.angle_beta   90.00
_cell.angle_gamma   90.00
#
_symmetry.space_group_name_H-M   'P 1'
#
loop_
_entity.id
_entity.type
_entity.pdbx_description
1 polymer ?
#
loop_
_entity_poly.entity_id
_entity_poly.type
_entity_poly.pdbx_seq_one_letter_code
_entity_poly.pdbx_strand_id
1 'polypeptide(L)'
;MTGAAIAANLGLARSTVARWIGRAGLGRLAQIDPPEPVRRYQRERQGELIHLDIKKLGRFAQPGHRFAGTRVGCRTRGAGWDFVPVAVDDATRLTPAWSMSRCWTTSARHPLPLSSCAPCAGSVPGVSAPRG
;
A
#
# COMPACT_ATOMS: atom_id res chain seq x y z
N MET A 1 13.05 -19.69 -23.93
CA MET A 1 13.18 -21.17 -23.98
C MET A 1 13.28 -21.69 -22.53
N THR A 2 12.47 -22.67 -22.13
CA THR A 2 12.43 -23.14 -20.71
C THR A 2 13.53 -24.18 -20.43
N GLY A 3 13.90 -24.35 -19.16
CA GLY A 3 14.87 -25.39 -18.75
C GLY A 3 14.44 -26.82 -19.13
N ALA A 4 13.14 -27.10 -19.17
CA ALA A 4 12.61 -28.37 -19.64
C ALA A 4 12.77 -28.57 -21.16
N ALA A 5 12.62 -27.51 -21.95
CA ALA A 5 12.87 -27.54 -23.39
C ALA A 5 14.37 -27.73 -23.71
N ILE A 6 15.26 -27.11 -22.92
CA ILE A 6 16.72 -27.33 -23.01
C ILE A 6 17.06 -28.79 -22.71
N ALA A 7 16.48 -29.36 -21.66
CA ALA A 7 16.68 -30.76 -21.29
C ALA A 7 16.21 -31.73 -22.40
N ALA A 8 15.06 -31.47 -23.01
CA ALA A 8 14.53 -32.27 -24.10
C ALA A 8 15.41 -32.21 -25.37
N ASN A 9 15.85 -31.01 -25.76
CA ASN A 9 16.70 -30.82 -26.95
C ASN A 9 18.09 -31.43 -26.78
N LEU A 10 18.63 -31.43 -25.56
CA LEU A 10 19.96 -31.97 -25.27
C LEU A 10 19.95 -33.45 -24.84
N GLY A 11 18.78 -34.06 -24.66
CA GLY A 11 18.65 -35.43 -24.12
C GLY A 11 19.18 -35.59 -22.69
N LEU A 12 19.19 -34.51 -21.90
CA LEU A 12 19.73 -34.49 -20.54
C LEU A 12 18.63 -34.56 -19.49
N ALA A 13 18.96 -35.08 -18.30
CA ALA A 13 18.06 -35.00 -17.16
C ALA A 13 17.80 -33.54 -16.76
N ARG A 14 16.54 -33.22 -16.40
CA ARG A 14 16.13 -31.87 -15.96
C ARG A 14 16.96 -31.34 -14.78
N SER A 15 17.36 -32.23 -13.87
CA SER A 15 18.21 -31.91 -12.71
C SER A 15 19.60 -31.43 -13.12
N THR A 16 20.20 -32.02 -14.16
CA THR A 16 21.50 -31.62 -14.71
C THR A 16 21.42 -30.22 -15.31
N VAL A 17 20.40 -29.97 -16.12
CA VAL A 17 20.16 -28.66 -16.73
C VAL A 17 19.87 -27.60 -15.67
N ALA A 18 19.04 -27.91 -14.67
CA ALA A 18 18.76 -26.99 -13.56
C ALA A 18 20.03 -26.64 -12.77
N ARG A 19 20.90 -27.62 -12.51
CA ARG A 19 22.20 -27.40 -11.85
C ARG A 19 23.11 -26.50 -12.67
N TRP A 20 23.17 -26.66 -13.98
CA TRP A 20 23.98 -25.84 -14.87
C TRP A 20 23.45 -24.41 -14.98
N ILE A 21 22.13 -24.23 -15.14
CA ILE A 21 21.47 -22.92 -15.13
C ILE A 21 21.71 -22.21 -13.78
N GLY A 22 21.65 -22.94 -12.67
CA GLY A 22 21.97 -22.41 -11.34
C GLY A 22 23.43 -21.97 -11.21
N ARG A 23 24.38 -22.76 -11.72
CA ARG A 23 25.81 -22.40 -11.74
C ARG A 23 26.13 -21.21 -12.64
N ALA A 24 25.44 -21.10 -13.77
CA ALA A 24 25.56 -19.96 -14.67
C ALA A 24 24.93 -18.67 -14.10
N GLY A 25 24.27 -18.75 -12.93
CA GLY A 25 23.56 -17.61 -12.37
C GLY A 25 22.41 -17.16 -13.28
N LEU A 26 21.67 -18.10 -13.85
CA LEU A 26 20.47 -17.85 -14.66
C LEU A 26 19.23 -18.54 -14.05
N GLY A 27 19.33 -18.99 -12.80
CA GLY A 27 18.23 -19.67 -12.10
C GLY A 27 17.08 -18.76 -11.68
N ARG A 28 17.25 -17.43 -11.83
CA ARG A 28 16.24 -16.44 -11.47
C ARG A 28 15.71 -15.76 -12.74
N LEU A 29 14.39 -15.57 -12.79
CA LEU A 29 13.72 -14.89 -13.90
C LEU A 29 14.34 -13.51 -14.17
N ALA A 30 14.68 -12.75 -13.12
CA ALA A 30 15.29 -11.43 -13.22
C ALA A 30 16.65 -11.38 -13.95
N GLN A 31 17.32 -12.53 -14.15
CA GLN A 31 18.58 -12.63 -14.88
C GLN A 31 18.38 -12.98 -16.36
N ILE A 32 17.20 -13.52 -16.70
CA ILE A 32 16.80 -13.90 -18.06
C ILE A 32 16.00 -12.77 -18.70
N ASP A 33 15.09 -12.19 -17.93
CA ASP A 33 14.19 -11.12 -18.32
C ASP A 33 14.32 -10.02 -17.26
N PRO A 34 15.31 -9.11 -17.41
CA PRO A 34 15.49 -8.04 -16.47
C PRO A 34 14.23 -7.17 -16.49
N PRO A 35 13.66 -6.85 -15.32
CA PRO A 35 12.48 -5.99 -15.28
C PRO A 35 12.82 -4.65 -15.93
N GLU A 36 11.89 -4.12 -16.71
CA GLU A 36 12.05 -2.80 -17.30
C GLU A 36 12.42 -1.77 -16.22
N PRO A 37 13.32 -0.82 -16.54
CA PRO A 37 13.69 0.21 -15.59
C PRO A 37 12.45 0.97 -15.13
N VAL A 38 12.28 1.10 -13.82
CA VAL A 38 11.11 1.73 -13.21
C VAL A 38 11.01 3.18 -13.70
N ARG A 39 10.07 3.46 -14.60
CA ARG A 39 9.75 4.82 -15.05
C ARG A 39 9.00 5.53 -13.95
N ARG A 40 9.74 6.31 -13.14
CA ARG A 40 9.16 7.20 -12.13
C ARG A 40 8.85 8.53 -12.79
N TYR A 41 7.56 8.82 -12.97
CA TYR A 41 7.13 10.14 -13.38
C TYR A 41 7.27 11.08 -12.20
N GLN A 42 8.23 11.99 -12.28
CA GLN A 42 8.35 13.10 -11.34
C GLN A 42 7.94 14.39 -12.03
N ARG A 43 7.10 15.16 -11.35
CA ARG A 43 6.72 16.51 -11.78
C ARG A 43 7.58 17.54 -11.07
N GLU A 44 7.86 18.66 -11.75
CA GLU A 44 8.80 19.66 -11.26
C GLU A 44 8.20 20.54 -10.16
N ARG A 45 6.88 20.77 -10.19
CA ARG A 45 6.20 21.62 -9.22
C ARG A 45 5.31 20.81 -8.28
N GLN A 46 5.21 21.29 -7.04
CA GLN A 46 4.32 20.76 -6.02
C GLN A 46 2.86 20.81 -6.51
N GLY A 47 2.10 19.74 -6.24
CA GLY A 47 0.68 19.63 -6.56
C GLY A 47 0.35 19.17 -7.97
N GLU A 48 1.35 19.04 -8.86
CA GLU A 48 1.14 18.56 -10.23
C GLU A 48 0.89 17.04 -10.31
N LEU A 49 1.40 16.29 -9.33
CA LEU A 49 1.17 14.86 -9.23
C LEU A 49 1.03 14.46 -7.75
N ILE A 50 -0.18 14.04 -7.39
CA ILE A 50 -0.49 13.52 -6.05
C ILE A 50 -0.75 12.03 -6.18
N HIS A 51 0.04 11.24 -5.47
CA HIS A 51 -0.19 9.82 -5.31
C HIS A 51 -1.23 9.59 -4.21
N LEU A 52 -2.37 9.01 -4.59
CA LEU A 52 -3.44 8.64 -3.67
C LEU A 52 -3.39 7.12 -3.47
N ASP A 53 -3.25 6.68 -2.22
CA ASP A 53 -3.35 5.29 -1.81
C ASP A 53 -4.46 5.13 -0.77
N ILE A 54 -5.19 4.02 -0.83
CA ILE A 54 -6.11 3.64 0.25
C ILE A 54 -5.64 2.31 0.80
N LYS A 55 -5.05 2.36 1.99
CA LYS A 55 -4.59 1.15 2.64
C LYS A 55 -5.69 0.56 3.50
N LYS A 56 -6.14 -0.64 3.12
CA LYS A 56 -7.00 -1.47 3.96
C LYS A 56 -6.16 -2.16 5.03
N LEU A 57 -6.39 -1.83 6.30
CA LEU A 57 -5.72 -2.39 7.47
C LEU A 57 -6.70 -3.19 8.32
N GLY A 58 -6.26 -4.30 8.87
CA GLY A 58 -7.06 -5.08 9.81
C GLY A 58 -7.28 -4.27 11.08
N ARG A 59 -8.53 -4.09 11.50
CA ARG A 59 -8.83 -3.36 12.73
C ARG A 59 -8.34 -4.17 13.93
N PHE A 60 -7.70 -3.50 14.89
CA PHE A 60 -7.35 -4.08 16.19
C PHE A 60 -8.37 -3.65 17.23
N ALA A 61 -9.10 -4.59 17.82
CA ALA A 61 -9.95 -4.32 18.98
C ALA A 61 -9.17 -4.37 20.29
N GLN A 62 -7.99 -5.00 20.27
CA GLN A 62 -7.15 -5.22 21.44
C GLN A 62 -5.67 -5.09 21.03
N PRO A 63 -4.79 -4.62 21.94
CA PRO A 63 -3.36 -4.58 21.69
C PRO A 63 -2.81 -5.97 21.33
N GLY A 64 -1.90 -6.01 20.36
CA GLY A 64 -1.27 -7.24 19.92
C GLY A 64 -0.24 -7.78 20.94
N HIS A 65 0.13 -9.05 20.80
CA HIS A 65 1.06 -9.73 21.71
C HIS A 65 2.43 -9.06 21.86
N ARG A 66 2.89 -8.27 20.87
CA ARG A 66 4.14 -7.50 20.97
C ARG A 66 4.07 -6.40 22.03
N PHE A 67 2.88 -5.83 22.25
CA PHE A 67 2.64 -4.83 23.29
C PHE A 67 2.24 -5.50 24.60
N ALA A 68 1.34 -6.49 24.55
CA ALA A 68 0.81 -7.15 25.75
C ALA A 68 1.75 -8.22 26.36
N GLY A 69 2.87 -8.55 25.70
CA GLY A 69 3.83 -9.59 26.15
C GLY A 69 3.30 -11.02 26.15
N THR A 70 2.02 -11.23 25.87
CA THR A 70 1.31 -12.51 26.01
C THR A 70 0.55 -12.84 24.72
N ARG A 71 0.44 -14.12 24.36
CA ARG A 71 -0.33 -14.57 23.17
C ARG A 71 -1.79 -14.92 23.48
N VAL A 72 -2.09 -15.19 24.75
CA VAL A 72 -3.44 -15.47 25.25
C VAL A 72 -4.25 -14.17 25.22
N GLY A 73 -5.49 -14.22 24.74
CA GLY A 73 -6.38 -13.06 24.63
C GLY A 73 -6.03 -12.06 23.52
N CYS A 74 -4.79 -12.01 23.03
CA CYS A 74 -4.32 -10.98 22.08
C CYS A 74 -4.72 -11.23 20.61
N ARG A 75 -5.79 -11.99 20.37
CA ARG A 75 -6.31 -12.28 19.02
C ARG A 75 -7.57 -11.48 18.78
N THR A 76 -7.46 -10.48 17.93
CA THR A 76 -8.63 -9.75 17.43
C THR A 76 -9.36 -10.60 16.39
N ARG A 77 -10.54 -11.14 16.73
CA ARG A 77 -11.45 -11.81 15.79
C ARG A 77 -12.64 -10.90 15.49
N GLY A 78 -13.04 -10.82 14.22
CA GLY A 78 -14.28 -10.12 13.82
C GLY A 78 -14.26 -8.60 13.87
N ALA A 79 -13.15 -7.94 14.19
CA ALA A 79 -13.10 -6.47 14.30
C ALA A 79 -13.26 -5.71 12.97
N GLY A 80 -13.15 -6.40 11.83
CA GLY A 80 -13.32 -5.80 10.51
C GLY A 80 -12.06 -5.08 10.03
N TRP A 81 -12.26 -4.03 9.23
CA TRP A 81 -11.21 -3.35 8.48
C TRP A 81 -11.33 -1.84 8.67
N ASP A 82 -10.18 -1.19 8.79
CA ASP A 82 -10.05 0.26 8.68
C ASP A 82 -9.39 0.60 7.34
N PHE A 83 -9.70 1.78 6.82
CA PHE A 83 -9.16 2.28 5.56
C PHE A 83 -8.41 3.56 5.85
N VAL A 84 -7.13 3.60 5.47
CA VAL A 84 -6.26 4.75 5.64
C VAL A 84 -6.04 5.36 4.26
N PRO A 85 -6.78 6.44 3.91
CA PRO A 85 -6.46 7.21 2.73
C PRO A 85 -5.16 7.99 2.98
N VAL A 86 -4.23 7.89 2.05
CA VAL A 86 -2.95 8.59 2.08
C VAL A 86 -2.83 9.36 0.77
N ALA A 87 -2.47 10.63 0.88
CA ALA A 87 -2.11 11.47 -0.26
C ALA A 87 -0.65 11.86 -0.10
N VAL A 88 0.18 11.64 -1.12
CA VAL A 88 1.59 12.05 -1.13
C VAL A 88 1.87 12.83 -2.39
N ASP A 89 2.39 14.05 -2.24
CA ASP A 89 2.88 14.83 -3.36
C ASP A 89 4.19 14.24 -3.88
N ASP A 90 4.30 14.00 -5.19
CA ASP A 90 5.47 13.30 -5.75
C ASP A 90 6.73 14.19 -5.76
N ALA A 91 6.57 15.50 -6.02
CA ALA A 91 7.67 16.46 -6.11
C ALA A 91 8.34 16.72 -4.76
N THR A 92 7.53 16.91 -3.70
CA THR A 92 8.00 17.26 -2.36
C THR A 92 8.09 16.06 -1.41
N ARG A 93 7.48 14.92 -1.78
CA ARG A 93 7.27 13.75 -0.88
C ARG A 93 6.51 14.09 0.40
N LEU A 94 5.88 15.26 0.44
CA LEU A 94 5.09 15.70 1.58
C LEU A 94 3.68 15.15 1.50
N THR A 95 3.13 14.88 2.68
CA THR A 95 1.74 14.50 2.87
C THR A 95 0.97 15.77 3.23
N PRO A 96 -0.01 16.22 2.43
CA PRO A 96 -0.75 17.42 2.74
C PRO A 96 -1.56 17.22 4.03
N ALA A 97 -1.60 18.26 4.86
CA ALA A 97 -2.10 18.19 6.24
C ALA A 97 -3.55 17.69 6.37
N TRP A 98 -4.39 17.85 5.34
CA TRP A 98 -5.78 17.39 5.36
C TRP A 98 -5.94 15.87 5.20
N SER A 99 -4.92 15.16 4.72
CA SER A 99 -4.97 13.72 4.46
C SER A 99 -5.20 12.87 5.72
N MET A 100 -4.83 13.38 6.90
CA MET A 100 -5.00 12.67 8.18
C MET A 100 -6.33 12.97 8.90
N SER A 101 -7.10 13.94 8.43
CA SER A 101 -8.17 14.54 9.25
C SER A 101 -9.56 13.91 9.09
N ARG A 102 -9.69 12.76 8.41
CA ARG A 102 -10.95 12.03 8.38
C ARG A 102 -10.69 10.55 8.65
N CYS A 103 -10.99 10.12 9.87
CA CYS A 103 -11.19 8.72 10.18
C CYS A 103 -12.50 8.28 9.50
N TRP A 104 -12.42 7.79 8.27
CA TRP A 104 -13.55 7.18 7.58
C TRP A 104 -13.77 5.79 8.18
N THR A 105 -14.35 5.75 9.38
CA THR A 105 -14.83 4.51 9.99
C THR A 105 -16.11 4.10 9.26
N THR A 106 -16.00 3.57 8.04
CA THR A 106 -17.15 2.94 7.38
C THR A 106 -17.41 1.59 8.04
N SER A 107 -17.96 1.64 9.25
CA SER A 107 -18.62 0.49 9.87
C SER A 107 -19.91 0.25 9.07
N ALA A 108 -19.83 -0.65 8.09
CA ALA A 108 -20.97 -1.13 7.30
C ALA A 108 -21.98 -1.96 8.13
N ARG A 109 -22.20 -1.64 9.41
CA ARG A 109 -23.09 -2.43 10.28
C ARG A 109 -23.82 -1.67 11.39
N HIS A 110 -23.92 -0.34 11.37
CA HIS A 110 -24.83 0.40 12.26
C HIS A 110 -25.37 1.68 11.58
N PRO A 111 -26.70 1.93 11.57
CA PRO A 111 -27.27 3.22 11.22
C PRO A 111 -27.30 4.06 12.49
N LEU A 112 -26.25 4.86 12.73
CA LEU A 112 -26.38 5.97 13.67
C LEU A 112 -26.54 7.26 12.87
N PRO A 113 -27.50 8.13 13.26
CA PRO A 113 -27.80 9.35 12.51
C PRO A 113 -26.60 10.30 12.56
N LEU A 114 -26.40 11.02 11.46
CA LEU A 114 -25.32 11.96 11.19
C LEU A 114 -25.19 13.15 12.18
N SER A 115 -25.91 13.15 13.30
CA SER A 115 -25.98 14.29 14.22
C SER A 115 -24.98 14.28 15.38
N SER A 116 -24.18 13.21 15.57
CA SER A 116 -23.16 13.17 16.64
C SER A 116 -21.73 13.41 16.17
N CYS A 117 -21.52 13.66 14.88
CA CYS A 117 -20.24 14.20 14.39
C CYS A 117 -20.23 15.70 14.67
N ALA A 118 -19.82 16.10 15.86
CA ALA A 118 -19.41 17.47 16.11
C ALA A 118 -18.19 17.79 15.22
N PRO A 119 -18.27 18.72 14.25
CA PRO A 119 -17.08 19.44 13.84
C PRO A 119 -16.87 20.54 14.87
N CYS A 120 -15.73 20.51 15.55
CA CYS A 120 -15.22 21.66 16.26
C CYS A 120 -15.37 22.89 15.36
N ALA A 121 -16.18 23.84 15.84
CA ALA A 121 -16.26 25.18 15.33
C ALA A 121 -14.85 25.76 15.30
N GLY A 122 -14.29 25.86 14.11
CA GLY A 122 -13.02 26.51 13.81
C GLY A 122 -13.24 27.33 12.55
N SER A 123 -13.65 28.57 12.76
CA SER A 123 -13.82 29.63 11.78
C SER A 123 -12.66 29.68 10.79
N VAL A 124 -12.97 29.60 9.50
CA VAL A 124 -12.05 30.00 8.42
C VAL A 124 -11.91 31.53 8.50
N PRO A 125 -10.74 32.11 8.79
CA PRO A 125 -10.57 33.55 8.66
C PRO A 125 -10.36 33.89 7.19
N GLY A 126 -11.31 34.65 6.63
CA GLY A 126 -11.06 35.65 5.58
C GLY A 126 -10.54 35.15 4.24
N VAL A 127 -11.45 34.74 3.36
CA VAL A 127 -11.31 35.00 1.92
C VAL A 127 -12.61 35.61 1.44
N SER A 128 -12.62 36.94 1.32
CA SER A 128 -13.67 37.69 0.63
C SER A 128 -13.63 37.35 -0.86
N ALA A 129 -14.73 36.82 -1.39
CA ALA A 129 -14.92 36.59 -2.81
C ALA A 129 -14.92 37.94 -3.57
N PRO A 130 -14.20 38.08 -4.69
CA PRO A 130 -14.37 39.24 -5.57
C PRO A 130 -15.74 39.16 -6.26
N ARG A 131 -16.48 40.28 -6.23
CA ARG A 131 -17.66 40.49 -7.06
C ARG A 131 -17.19 40.96 -8.44
N GLY A 132 -17.66 40.29 -9.49
CA GLY A 132 -17.45 40.64 -10.89
C GLY A 132 -18.10 39.58 -11.75
#